data_AF-A0A2Z6QXA3-F1
#
_entry.id   AF-A0A2Z6QXA3-F1
#
_cell.length_a   1.000
_cell.length_b   1.000
_cell.length_c   1.000
_cell.angle_alpha   90.00
_cell.angle_beta   90.00
_cell.angle_gamma   90.00
#
_symmetry.space_group_name_H-M   'P 1'
#
loop_
_entity.id
_entity.type
_entity.pdbx_description
1 polymer ?
#
loop_
_entity_poly.entity_id
_entity_poly.type
_entity_poly.pdbx_seq_one_letter_code
_entity_poly.pdbx_strand_id
1 'polypeptide(L)'
;MTSKVNLVQTNQEQSSNNNNAIDSESSELKTMATLLQNSIQGVQNSFSSIYNTLAANLQQSLEMTHNINSLMEQFLLSNLRITSNITQIHKLETQRNFIPSLLTITITNSGRYFIPNISCSLTFVKKDHNELANIDVECKETVICKSKNSDSESIPISSVFVPETSAATSTFTLFPQSQIIEKLRLAPSEFCHYNAKVIMRFASPGTGELLQKEHSFGLYLIDQCEKSLRFESQLTDIAEDDYNHIIVELSPYLLRQLWNVHPSSGLSETMAFEISWKNVIYSLIHIKKWIGVDKSKVLCQVFYVNNTESNYFEIVERIVEELKVLSTNKV
;
A
#
# COMPACT_ATOMS: atom_id res chain seq x y z
N MET A 1 -14.73 -62.31 3.30
CA MET A 1 -14.34 -63.72 3.52
C MET A 1 -15.39 -64.38 4.39
N THR A 2 -15.99 -65.46 3.84
CA THR A 2 -16.78 -66.56 4.49
C THR A 2 -17.97 -66.14 5.36
N SER A 3 -19.23 -66.10 4.92
CA SER A 3 -20.11 -67.16 4.35
C SER A 3 -20.23 -68.46 5.16
N LYS A 4 -21.43 -68.72 5.69
CA LYS A 4 -22.29 -69.94 5.52
C LYS A 4 -23.50 -69.81 6.47
N VAL A 5 -24.78 -69.77 6.06
CA VAL A 5 -25.61 -70.68 5.23
C VAL A 5 -26.04 -71.95 5.98
N ASN A 6 -27.34 -72.27 5.83
CA ASN A 6 -28.08 -73.54 6.05
C ASN A 6 -28.72 -73.78 7.43
N LEU A 7 -29.90 -74.41 7.57
CA LEU A 7 -30.94 -74.86 6.63
C LEU A 7 -32.19 -75.17 7.48
N VAL A 8 -33.34 -75.12 6.82
CA VAL A 8 -34.66 -75.63 7.19
C VAL A 8 -34.64 -77.13 7.56
N GLN A 9 -35.39 -77.56 8.59
CA GLN A 9 -36.38 -78.66 8.51
C GLN A 9 -37.18 -78.88 9.82
N THR A 10 -38.50 -78.68 9.67
CA THR A 10 -39.65 -79.40 10.24
C THR A 10 -39.44 -80.52 11.28
N ASN A 11 -40.20 -80.46 12.38
CA ASN A 11 -41.24 -81.45 12.65
C ASN A 11 -42.32 -80.92 13.62
N GLN A 12 -43.57 -81.08 13.18
CA GLN A 12 -44.78 -80.97 13.99
C GLN A 12 -44.85 -82.14 14.95
N GLU A 13 -45.28 -81.90 16.19
CA GLU A 13 -46.25 -82.77 16.85
C GLU A 13 -47.30 -81.90 17.55
N GLN A 14 -48.56 -82.16 17.17
CA GLN A 14 -49.76 -81.53 17.69
C GLN A 14 -49.98 -81.93 19.13
N SER A 15 -50.30 -80.98 20.00
CA SER A 15 -51.32 -81.23 21.01
C SER A 15 -52.31 -80.08 21.02
N SER A 16 -53.54 -80.48 20.72
CA SER A 16 -54.74 -79.70 20.63
C SER A 16 -54.98 -78.91 21.93
N ASN A 17 -55.26 -77.61 21.82
CA ASN A 17 -56.31 -77.06 22.66
C ASN A 17 -56.89 -75.77 22.05
N ASN A 18 -58.22 -75.77 22.02
CA ASN A 18 -59.10 -74.68 21.64
C ASN A 18 -58.70 -73.37 22.31
N ASN A 19 -58.63 -72.27 21.53
CA ASN A 19 -59.04 -70.91 21.93
C ASN A 19 -58.99 -69.93 20.72
N ASN A 20 -59.67 -70.26 19.63
CA ASN A 20 -59.88 -69.31 18.52
C ASN A 20 -61.05 -68.37 18.86
N ALA A 21 -60.77 -67.34 19.67
CA ALA A 21 -61.60 -66.14 19.78
C ALA A 21 -60.89 -64.98 20.51
N ILE A 22 -59.76 -65.21 21.21
CA ILE A 22 -59.09 -64.20 22.04
C ILE A 22 -57.73 -63.74 21.44
N ASP A 23 -57.17 -64.48 20.47
CA ASP A 23 -55.88 -64.13 19.84
C ASP A 23 -55.97 -63.21 18.62
N SER A 24 -57.16 -62.95 18.05
CA SER A 24 -57.27 -61.99 16.94
C SER A 24 -57.18 -60.54 17.44
N GLU A 25 -57.84 -60.20 18.54
CA GLU A 25 -57.77 -58.87 19.17
C GLU A 25 -56.37 -58.55 19.72
N SER A 26 -55.65 -59.54 20.25
CA SER A 26 -54.28 -59.36 20.76
C SER A 26 -53.26 -59.16 19.63
N SER A 27 -53.47 -59.81 18.48
CA SER A 27 -52.65 -59.63 17.28
C SER A 27 -52.94 -58.28 16.61
N GLU A 28 -54.20 -57.86 16.54
CA GLU A 28 -54.59 -56.54 16.00
C GLU A 28 -54.02 -55.41 16.86
N LEU A 29 -54.08 -55.52 18.19
CA LEU A 29 -53.43 -54.59 19.11
C LEU A 29 -51.91 -54.55 18.96
N LYS A 30 -51.25 -55.69 18.76
CA LYS A 30 -49.81 -55.73 18.46
C LYS A 30 -49.46 -55.12 17.11
N THR A 31 -50.30 -55.34 16.10
CA THR A 31 -50.14 -54.79 14.74
C THR A 31 -50.38 -53.28 14.74
N MET A 32 -51.35 -52.82 15.55
CA MET A 32 -51.65 -51.40 15.75
C MET A 32 -50.56 -50.70 16.58
N ALA A 33 -49.99 -51.37 17.57
CA ALA A 33 -48.83 -50.89 18.32
C ALA A 33 -47.57 -50.80 17.44
N THR A 34 -47.33 -51.77 16.56
CA THR A 34 -46.21 -51.71 15.59
C THR A 34 -46.45 -50.66 14.51
N LEU A 35 -47.68 -50.44 14.04
CA LEU A 35 -48.02 -49.35 13.14
C LEU A 35 -47.81 -47.98 13.81
N LEU A 36 -48.23 -47.82 15.07
CA LEU A 36 -47.97 -46.61 15.86
C LEU A 36 -46.47 -46.39 16.07
N GLN A 37 -45.72 -47.44 16.37
CA GLN A 37 -44.27 -47.36 16.56
C GLN A 37 -43.52 -47.03 15.26
N ASN A 38 -43.93 -47.62 14.13
CA ASN A 38 -43.42 -47.28 12.81
C ASN A 38 -43.79 -45.85 12.40
N SER A 39 -44.98 -45.39 12.78
CA SER A 39 -45.42 -44.01 12.55
C SER A 39 -44.63 -43.01 13.40
N ILE A 40 -44.35 -43.33 14.67
CA ILE A 40 -43.50 -42.53 15.55
C ILE A 40 -42.05 -42.50 15.02
N GLN A 41 -41.53 -43.64 14.56
CA GLN A 41 -40.20 -43.71 13.95
C GLN A 41 -40.13 -42.91 12.64
N GLY A 42 -41.17 -42.97 11.81
CA GLY A 42 -41.28 -42.19 10.58
C GLY A 42 -41.36 -40.68 10.85
N VAL A 43 -42.08 -40.29 11.89
CA VAL A 43 -42.15 -38.89 12.36
C VAL A 43 -40.81 -38.42 12.90
N GLN A 44 -40.12 -39.23 13.71
CA GLN A 44 -38.78 -38.91 14.21
C GLN A 44 -37.74 -38.79 13.09
N ASN A 45 -37.75 -39.70 12.12
CA ASN A 45 -36.87 -39.64 10.96
C ASN A 45 -37.17 -38.41 10.10
N SER A 46 -38.45 -38.05 9.94
CA SER A 46 -38.86 -36.84 9.21
C SER A 46 -38.39 -35.58 9.92
N PHE A 47 -38.56 -35.48 11.25
CA PHE A 47 -38.05 -34.35 12.02
C PHE A 47 -36.53 -34.24 11.97
N SER A 48 -35.82 -35.37 12.05
CA SER A 48 -34.36 -35.39 11.92
C SER A 48 -33.90 -34.94 10.53
N SER A 49 -34.59 -35.38 9.47
CA SER A 49 -34.34 -34.93 8.09
C SER A 49 -34.61 -33.44 7.89
N ILE A 50 -35.72 -32.93 8.45
CA ILE A 50 -36.07 -31.51 8.40
C ILE A 50 -35.03 -30.69 9.16
N TYR A 51 -34.61 -31.14 10.34
CA TYR A 51 -33.60 -30.47 11.15
C TYR A 51 -32.24 -30.44 10.44
N ASN A 52 -31.81 -31.55 9.84
CA ASN A 52 -30.57 -31.62 9.07
C ASN A 52 -30.62 -30.72 7.83
N THR A 53 -31.77 -30.65 7.15
CA THR A 53 -31.97 -29.76 6.00
C THR A 53 -31.96 -28.30 6.42
N LEU A 54 -32.60 -27.97 7.54
CA LEU A 54 -32.58 -26.62 8.13
C LEU A 54 -31.16 -26.22 8.52
N ALA A 55 -30.43 -27.10 9.20
CA ALA A 55 -29.05 -26.89 9.59
C ALA A 55 -28.14 -26.69 8.38
N ALA A 56 -28.29 -27.51 7.33
CA ALA A 56 -27.56 -27.35 6.08
C ALA A 56 -27.89 -26.03 5.37
N ASN A 57 -29.16 -25.64 5.31
CA ASN A 57 -29.57 -24.35 4.72
C ASN A 57 -29.04 -23.16 5.52
N LEU A 58 -29.05 -23.23 6.86
CA LEU A 58 -28.48 -22.20 7.71
C LEU A 58 -26.96 -22.10 7.50
N GLN A 59 -26.27 -23.25 7.45
CA GLN A 59 -24.83 -23.29 7.20
C GLN A 59 -24.48 -22.71 5.83
N GLN A 60 -25.22 -23.08 4.78
CA GLN A 60 -25.06 -22.54 3.44
C GLN A 60 -25.34 -21.03 3.40
N SER A 61 -26.36 -20.55 4.13
CA SER A 61 -26.65 -19.11 4.24
C SER A 61 -25.54 -18.34 4.94
N LEU A 62 -24.90 -18.94 5.96
CA LEU A 62 -23.75 -18.35 6.64
C LEU A 62 -22.53 -18.29 5.71
N GLU A 63 -22.25 -19.37 4.97
CA GLU A 63 -21.16 -19.42 3.99
C GLU A 63 -21.35 -18.39 2.87
N MET A 64 -22.56 -18.26 2.33
CA MET A 64 -22.87 -17.22 1.34
C MET A 64 -22.68 -15.81 1.91
N THR A 65 -23.13 -15.57 3.14
CA THR A 65 -22.96 -14.26 3.79
C THR A 65 -21.49 -13.91 3.99
N HIS A 66 -20.69 -14.89 4.44
CA HIS A 66 -19.25 -14.72 4.61
C HIS A 66 -18.56 -14.40 3.27
N ASN A 67 -18.91 -15.12 2.20
CA ASN A 67 -18.37 -14.88 0.85
C ASN A 67 -18.76 -13.49 0.32
N ILE A 68 -20.02 -13.07 0.51
CA ILE A 68 -20.48 -11.74 0.10
C ILE A 68 -19.71 -10.64 0.86
N ASN A 69 -19.49 -10.82 2.16
CA ASN A 69 -18.70 -9.89 2.96
C ASN A 69 -17.26 -9.80 2.44
N SER A 70 -16.60 -10.93 2.20
CA SER A 70 -15.23 -10.94 1.66
C SER A 70 -15.13 -10.24 0.29
N LEU A 71 -16.11 -10.45 -0.59
CA LEU A 71 -16.17 -9.75 -1.89
C LEU A 71 -16.35 -8.25 -1.72
N MET A 72 -17.21 -7.82 -0.78
CA MET A 72 -17.42 -6.41 -0.46
C MET A 72 -16.14 -5.77 0.08
N GLU A 73 -15.40 -6.47 0.96
CA GLU A 73 -14.13 -6.00 1.51
C GLU A 73 -13.06 -5.82 0.43
N GLN A 74 -12.90 -6.82 -0.46
CA GLN A 74 -11.99 -6.72 -1.60
C GLN A 74 -12.40 -5.58 -2.54
N PHE A 75 -13.70 -5.39 -2.76
CA PHE A 75 -14.20 -4.29 -3.57
C PHE A 75 -13.86 -2.92 -2.96
N LEU A 76 -14.01 -2.74 -1.64
CA LEU A 76 -13.63 -1.50 -0.96
C LEU A 76 -12.12 -1.25 -1.06
N LEU A 77 -11.29 -2.27 -0.81
CA LEU A 77 -9.84 -2.16 -0.92
C LEU A 77 -9.37 -1.86 -2.35
N SER A 78 -10.04 -2.41 -3.37
CA SER A 78 -9.72 -2.15 -4.78
C SER A 78 -10.05 -0.72 -5.20
N ASN A 79 -11.15 -0.16 -4.69
CA ASN A 79 -11.59 1.19 -5.01
C ASN A 79 -10.78 2.30 -4.33
N LEU A 80 -10.09 1.97 -3.24
CA LEU A 80 -9.13 2.86 -2.60
C LEU A 80 -7.85 2.92 -3.41
N ARG A 81 -7.32 4.10 -3.69
CA ARG A 81 -6.01 4.28 -4.32
C ARG A 81 -5.20 5.29 -3.54
N ILE A 82 -3.95 4.94 -3.24
CA ILE A 82 -2.98 5.82 -2.62
C ILE A 82 -1.90 6.10 -3.67
N THR A 83 -1.55 7.36 -3.86
CA THR A 83 -0.44 7.77 -4.71
C THR A 83 0.41 8.78 -3.96
N SER A 84 1.73 8.64 -4.05
CA SER A 84 2.68 9.60 -3.50
C SER A 84 3.49 10.24 -4.63
N ASN A 85 3.74 11.55 -4.51
CA ASN A 85 4.61 12.28 -5.41
C ASN A 85 5.50 13.21 -4.59
N ILE A 86 6.80 13.24 -4.90
CA ILE A 86 7.78 14.10 -4.24
C ILE A 86 8.15 15.20 -5.22
N THR A 87 7.88 16.45 -4.86
CA THR A 87 8.16 17.62 -5.68
C THR A 87 9.08 18.56 -4.95
N GLN A 88 10.06 19.16 -5.63
CA GLN A 88 10.95 20.12 -5.00
C GLN A 88 10.30 21.49 -4.78
N ILE A 89 10.59 22.12 -3.65
CA ILE A 89 10.17 23.50 -3.34
C ILE A 89 11.39 24.42 -3.37
N HIS A 90 11.20 25.65 -3.87
CA HIS A 90 12.25 26.66 -3.87
C HIS A 90 12.67 27.12 -2.46
N LYS A 91 13.98 27.39 -2.32
CA LYS A 91 14.74 27.89 -1.15
C LYS A 91 14.01 28.87 -0.20
N LEU A 92 13.14 29.72 -0.73
CA LEU A 92 12.57 30.86 -0.01
C LEU A 92 11.57 30.46 1.09
N GLU A 93 11.05 29.24 1.07
CA GLU A 93 10.05 28.79 2.06
C GLU A 93 10.58 27.79 3.09
N THR A 94 11.81 27.28 2.93
CA THR A 94 12.40 26.25 3.79
C THR A 94 12.95 26.87 5.08
N GLN A 95 12.23 26.66 6.19
CA GLN A 95 12.76 26.88 7.54
C GLN A 95 13.87 25.86 7.85
N ARG A 96 14.82 26.25 8.71
CA ARG A 96 16.20 25.72 8.84
C ARG A 96 16.40 24.19 8.91
N ASN A 97 15.39 23.38 9.19
CA ASN A 97 15.55 21.92 9.39
C ASN A 97 14.86 21.04 8.32
N PHE A 98 14.01 21.59 7.47
CA PHE A 98 13.27 20.81 6.47
C PHE A 98 14.04 20.64 5.16
N ILE A 99 13.88 19.48 4.53
CA ILE A 99 14.41 19.26 3.17
C ILE A 99 13.60 20.09 2.16
N PRO A 100 14.20 20.47 1.02
CA PRO A 100 13.55 21.25 -0.04
C PRO A 100 12.60 20.40 -0.91
N SER A 101 11.91 19.44 -0.30
CA SER A 101 10.97 18.54 -0.97
C SER A 101 9.64 18.48 -0.24
N LEU A 102 8.58 18.51 -1.04
CA LEU A 102 7.19 18.37 -0.63
C LEU A 102 6.70 16.98 -1.02
N LEU A 103 6.33 16.20 -0.02
CA LEU A 103 5.65 14.94 -0.22
C LEU A 103 4.15 15.21 -0.36
N THR A 104 3.60 14.96 -1.54
CA THR A 104 2.16 15.01 -1.79
C THR A 104 1.61 13.60 -1.75
N ILE A 105 0.78 13.30 -0.77
CA ILE A 105 0.04 12.03 -0.67
C ILE A 105 -1.39 12.30 -1.12
N THR A 106 -1.86 11.52 -2.10
CA THR A 106 -3.24 11.57 -2.58
C THR A 106 -3.93 10.26 -2.31
N ILE A 107 -5.00 10.32 -1.54
CA ILE A 107 -5.88 9.20 -1.21
C ILE A 107 -7.16 9.38 -2.00
N THR A 108 -7.51 8.43 -2.86
CA THR A 108 -8.69 8.49 -3.71
C THR A 108 -9.63 7.33 -3.41
N ASN A 109 -10.92 7.62 -3.25
CA ASN A 109 -11.97 6.61 -3.31
C ASN A 109 -12.67 6.70 -4.67
N SER A 110 -12.44 5.71 -5.53
CA SER A 110 -13.12 5.61 -6.83
C SER A 110 -14.47 4.88 -6.73
N GLY A 111 -14.82 4.38 -5.55
CA GLY A 111 -16.04 3.64 -5.30
C GLY A 111 -17.28 4.52 -5.12
N ARG A 112 -18.43 3.86 -5.02
CA ARG A 112 -19.75 4.49 -4.78
C ARG A 112 -20.14 4.54 -3.30
N TYR A 113 -19.38 3.87 -2.43
CA TYR A 113 -19.63 3.81 -1.00
C TYR A 113 -18.68 4.74 -0.25
N PHE A 114 -19.17 5.40 0.80
CA PHE A 114 -18.33 6.15 1.72
C PHE A 114 -17.61 5.18 2.66
N ILE A 115 -16.39 5.53 3.07
CA ILE A 115 -15.59 4.71 3.98
C ILE A 115 -15.34 5.55 5.24
N PRO A 116 -16.04 5.26 6.36
CA PRO A 116 -15.91 6.02 7.59
C PRO A 116 -14.68 5.58 8.40
N ASN A 117 -14.25 6.45 9.32
CA ASN A 117 -13.26 6.17 10.36
C ASN A 117 -11.93 5.59 9.84
N ILE A 118 -11.44 6.13 8.73
CA ILE A 118 -10.14 5.76 8.20
C ILE A 118 -9.06 6.38 9.08
N SER A 119 -8.10 5.57 9.49
CA SER A 119 -6.85 6.01 10.10
C SER A 119 -5.70 5.82 9.12
N CYS A 120 -4.77 6.77 9.09
CA CYS A 120 -3.57 6.68 8.27
C CYS A 120 -2.33 6.87 9.13
N SER A 121 -1.32 6.04 8.87
CA SER A 121 0.01 6.18 9.46
C SER A 121 1.06 6.21 8.36
N LEU A 122 2.06 7.08 8.53
CA LEU A 122 3.21 7.18 7.66
C LEU A 122 4.43 6.73 8.46
N THR A 123 5.14 5.71 7.96
CA THR A 123 6.36 5.20 8.59
C THR A 123 7.54 5.27 7.64
N PHE A 124 8.73 5.49 8.19
CA PHE A 124 9.98 5.55 7.45
C PHE A 124 10.97 4.55 8.03
N VAL A 125 11.58 3.74 7.16
CA VAL A 125 12.58 2.73 7.53
C VAL A 125 13.86 3.02 6.78
N LYS A 126 15.00 3.11 7.48
CA LYS A 126 16.31 3.30 6.85
C LYS A 126 16.66 2.06 6.02
N LYS A 127 17.11 2.26 4.78
CA LYS A 127 17.51 1.15 3.88
C LYS A 127 18.65 0.30 4.45
N ASP A 128 19.61 0.94 5.12
CA ASP A 128 20.87 0.30 5.53
C ASP A 128 20.75 -0.53 6.82
N HIS A 129 19.79 -0.18 7.69
CA HIS A 129 19.66 -0.79 9.02
C HIS A 129 18.29 -1.41 9.31
N ASN A 130 17.30 -1.26 8.42
CA ASN A 130 15.90 -1.63 8.67
C ASN A 130 15.34 -1.06 10.00
N GLU A 131 15.93 0.03 10.48
CA GLU A 131 15.50 0.72 11.69
C GLU A 131 14.45 1.78 11.34
N LEU A 132 13.45 1.92 12.22
CA LEU A 132 12.48 3.00 12.12
C LEU A 132 13.20 4.33 12.31
N ALA A 133 13.07 5.20 11.32
CA ALA A 133 13.62 6.55 11.37
C ALA A 133 12.57 7.51 11.90
N ASN A 134 12.93 8.29 12.91
CA ASN A 134 12.12 9.43 13.30
C ASN A 134 12.39 10.58 12.33
N ILE A 135 11.41 10.87 11.47
CA ILE A 135 11.44 11.99 10.54
C ILE A 135 10.38 12.97 11.00
N ASP A 136 10.79 14.20 11.28
CA ASP A 136 9.84 15.26 11.63
C ASP A 136 9.01 15.60 10.39
N VAL A 137 7.68 15.56 10.55
CA VAL A 137 6.71 15.83 9.47
C VAL A 137 5.89 17.06 9.82
N GLU A 138 5.90 18.04 8.92
CA GLU A 138 5.05 19.24 9.01
C GLU A 138 3.99 19.19 7.89
N CYS A 139 2.71 19.19 8.26
CA CYS A 139 1.62 19.32 7.29
C CYS A 139 1.45 20.78 6.89
N LYS A 140 1.64 21.08 5.61
CA LYS A 140 1.36 22.40 5.03
C LYS A 140 -0.11 22.59 4.72
N GLU A 141 -0.72 21.59 4.11
CA GLU A 141 -2.03 21.72 3.50
C GLU A 141 -2.68 20.35 3.41
N THR A 142 -3.93 20.23 3.83
CA THR A 142 -4.76 19.05 3.61
C THR A 142 -6.10 19.49 3.04
N VAL A 143 -6.49 18.87 1.92
CA VAL A 143 -7.64 19.30 1.12
C VAL A 143 -8.46 18.09 0.71
N ILE A 144 -9.79 18.20 0.82
CA ILE A 144 -10.73 17.27 0.21
C ILE A 144 -11.27 17.87 -1.08
N CYS A 145 -11.16 17.14 -2.19
CA CYS A 145 -11.85 17.46 -3.44
C CYS A 145 -12.97 16.44 -3.69
N LYS A 146 -14.21 16.94 -3.82
CA LYS A 146 -15.40 16.13 -4.16
C LYS A 146 -15.67 16.25 -5.66
N SER A 147 -15.14 15.31 -6.45
CA SER A 147 -15.23 15.19 -7.92
C SER A 147 -13.83 15.14 -8.56
N LYS A 148 -13.63 14.23 -9.50
CA LYS A 148 -12.42 14.16 -10.35
C LYS A 148 -12.41 15.21 -11.47
N ASN A 149 -13.55 15.86 -11.74
CA ASN A 149 -13.68 16.87 -12.78
C ASN A 149 -13.71 18.27 -12.14
N SER A 150 -12.87 19.13 -12.70
CA SER A 150 -12.56 20.52 -12.35
C SER A 150 -13.72 21.37 -11.81
N ASP A 151 -13.38 22.28 -10.91
CA ASP A 151 -14.18 23.37 -10.30
C ASP A 151 -15.00 23.05 -9.03
N SER A 152 -14.81 21.89 -8.40
CA SER A 152 -15.40 21.62 -7.07
C SER A 152 -14.64 22.33 -5.95
N GLU A 153 -15.37 22.98 -5.03
CA GLU A 153 -14.85 23.59 -3.80
C GLU A 153 -13.94 22.61 -3.06
N SER A 154 -12.68 23.01 -2.92
CA SER A 154 -11.67 22.29 -2.16
C SER A 154 -11.81 22.67 -0.68
N ILE A 155 -12.20 21.72 0.16
CA ILE A 155 -12.44 22.00 1.58
C ILE A 155 -11.15 21.71 2.35
N PRO A 156 -10.51 22.71 2.99
CA PRO A 156 -9.37 22.46 3.84
C PRO A 156 -9.83 21.66 5.06
N ILE A 157 -9.07 20.62 5.39
CA ILE A 157 -9.31 19.78 6.57
C ILE A 157 -8.06 19.70 7.43
N SER A 158 -8.21 19.20 8.65
CA SER A 158 -7.07 18.87 9.51
C SER A 158 -6.23 17.75 8.90
N SER A 159 -4.93 17.79 9.18
CA SER A 159 -3.92 16.80 8.81
C SER A 159 -4.43 15.37 9.02
N VAL A 160 -4.37 14.53 7.99
CA VAL A 160 -4.70 13.11 8.12
C VAL A 160 -3.56 12.36 8.79
N PHE A 161 -2.31 12.79 8.59
CA PHE A 161 -1.17 12.27 9.32
C PHE A 161 -0.96 13.07 10.59
N VAL A 162 -1.20 12.45 11.74
CA VAL A 162 -0.90 13.05 13.06
C VAL A 162 0.46 12.54 13.54
N PRO A 163 1.37 13.43 13.97
CA PRO A 163 2.65 13.01 14.55
C PRO A 163 2.42 12.15 15.80
N GLU A 164 3.24 11.12 15.98
CA GLU A 164 3.14 10.13 17.08
C GLU A 164 3.12 10.75 18.50
N THR A 165 3.51 12.02 18.64
CA THR A 165 3.46 12.77 19.90
C THR A 165 2.05 13.20 20.33
N SER A 166 1.03 13.01 19.50
CA SER A 166 -0.35 13.36 19.83
C SER A 166 -1.14 12.11 20.19
N ALA A 167 -1.71 12.04 21.39
CA ALA A 167 -2.58 10.94 21.83
C ALA A 167 -3.89 10.80 21.04
N ALA A 168 -4.12 11.63 20.02
CA ALA A 168 -5.31 11.66 19.19
C ALA A 168 -5.06 10.96 17.86
N THR A 169 -5.76 9.85 17.61
CA THR A 169 -5.81 9.22 16.28
C THR A 169 -6.70 10.07 15.39
N SER A 170 -6.13 10.75 14.39
CA SER A 170 -6.94 11.40 13.34
C SER A 170 -7.69 10.32 12.58
N THR A 171 -9.02 10.38 12.66
CA THR A 171 -9.88 9.57 11.82
C THR A 171 -10.64 10.50 10.88
N PHE A 172 -10.80 10.07 9.63
CA PHE A 172 -11.52 10.83 8.63
C PHE A 172 -12.45 9.92 7.83
N THR A 173 -13.43 10.53 7.17
CA THR A 173 -14.37 9.82 6.29
C THR A 173 -14.06 10.17 4.85
N LEU A 174 -13.89 9.14 4.01
CA LEU A 174 -13.65 9.31 2.59
C LEU A 174 -14.94 9.13 1.80
N PHE A 175 -15.40 10.21 1.18
CA PHE A 175 -16.65 10.22 0.43
C PHE A 175 -16.51 9.49 -0.92
N PRO A 176 -17.62 9.03 -1.52
CA PRO A 176 -17.61 8.43 -2.85
C PRO A 176 -17.03 9.40 -3.88
N GLN A 177 -16.20 8.89 -4.78
CA GLN A 177 -15.59 9.69 -5.86
C GLN A 177 -14.82 10.94 -5.38
N SER A 178 -14.36 10.91 -4.13
CA SER A 178 -13.57 12.00 -3.55
C SER A 178 -12.08 11.63 -3.48
N GLN A 179 -11.26 12.66 -3.40
CA GLN A 179 -9.84 12.54 -3.11
C GLN A 179 -9.46 13.46 -1.95
N ILE A 180 -8.52 13.00 -1.15
CA ILE A 180 -7.84 13.78 -0.12
C ILE A 180 -6.41 13.97 -0.57
N ILE A 181 -5.95 15.21 -0.62
CA ILE A 181 -4.60 15.58 -0.98
C ILE A 181 -3.96 16.21 0.25
N GLU A 182 -2.84 15.64 0.67
CA GLU A 182 -2.06 16.15 1.80
C GLU A 182 -0.63 16.44 1.37
N LYS A 183 -0.17 17.64 1.71
CA LYS A 183 1.16 18.14 1.39
C LYS A 183 2.00 18.22 2.66
N LEU A 184 3.00 17.36 2.73
CA LEU A 184 3.87 17.16 3.89
C LEU A 184 5.29 17.62 3.59
N ARG A 185 5.86 18.38 4.52
CA ARG A 185 7.30 18.65 4.58
C ARG A 185 7.98 17.64 5.48
N LEU A 186 9.15 17.19 5.06
CA LEU A 186 9.95 16.22 5.79
C LEU A 186 11.21 16.90 6.33
N ALA A 187 11.63 16.50 7.53
CA ALA A 187 12.88 16.91 8.15
C ALA A 187 13.61 15.66 8.65
N PRO A 188 14.29 14.92 7.76
CA PRO A 188 15.11 13.78 8.15
C PRO A 188 16.30 14.23 9.00
N SER A 189 16.57 13.47 10.07
CA SER A 189 17.70 13.69 10.96
C SER A 189 19.04 13.42 10.26
N GLU A 190 19.09 12.36 9.46
CA GLU A 190 20.27 11.87 8.74
C GLU A 190 20.08 11.96 7.22
N PHE A 191 21.19 11.95 6.47
CA PHE A 191 21.18 11.91 5.02
C PHE A 191 21.37 10.47 4.53
N CYS A 192 20.27 9.73 4.40
CA CYS A 192 20.29 8.34 3.94
C CYS A 192 19.03 8.01 3.13
N HIS A 193 19.00 6.84 2.49
CA HIS A 193 17.82 6.39 1.76
C HIS A 193 16.77 5.84 2.73
N TYR A 194 15.52 6.30 2.60
CA TYR A 194 14.40 5.82 3.41
C TYR A 194 13.35 5.09 2.56
N ASN A 195 12.92 3.93 3.03
CA ASN A 195 11.73 3.24 2.54
C ASN A 195 10.53 3.74 3.34
N ALA A 196 9.66 4.49 2.69
CA ALA A 196 8.47 5.06 3.28
C ALA A 196 7.24 4.18 2.99
N LYS A 197 6.32 4.14 3.94
CA LYS A 197 5.12 3.31 3.87
C LYS A 197 3.93 4.06 4.43
N VAL A 198 2.91 4.22 3.60
CA VAL A 198 1.59 4.73 3.99
C VAL A 198 0.70 3.53 4.27
N ILE A 199 0.19 3.46 5.49
CA ILE A 199 -0.74 2.41 5.91
C ILE A 199 -2.07 3.06 6.21
N MET A 200 -3.11 2.59 5.54
CA MET A 200 -4.49 2.99 5.74
C MET A 200 -5.26 1.85 6.41
N ARG A 201 -6.02 2.15 7.46
CA ARG A 201 -6.79 1.16 8.22
C ARG A 201 -8.22 1.65 8.45
N PHE A 202 -9.18 0.78 8.23
CA PHE A 202 -10.61 1.02 8.50
C PHE A 202 -11.33 -0.29 8.81
N ALA A 203 -12.42 -0.24 9.55
CA ALA A 203 -13.19 -1.42 9.86
C ALA A 203 -14.02 -1.88 8.65
N SER A 204 -14.08 -3.18 8.41
CA SER A 204 -14.98 -3.80 7.44
C SER A 204 -16.43 -3.53 7.84
N PRO A 205 -17.28 -3.06 6.92
CA PRO A 205 -18.69 -2.84 7.21
C PRO A 205 -19.49 -4.13 7.43
N GLY A 206 -18.99 -5.28 6.97
CA GLY A 206 -19.70 -6.57 7.08
C GLY A 206 -19.24 -7.41 8.28
N THR A 207 -17.94 -7.51 8.49
CA THR A 207 -17.34 -8.37 9.53
C THR A 207 -16.86 -7.61 10.75
N GLY A 208 -16.65 -6.29 10.63
CA GLY A 208 -15.99 -5.48 11.65
C GLY A 208 -14.46 -5.69 11.71
N GLU A 209 -13.89 -6.57 10.89
CA GLU A 209 -12.45 -6.80 10.85
C GLU A 209 -11.70 -5.58 10.33
N LEU A 210 -10.48 -5.37 10.81
CA LEU A 210 -9.66 -4.23 10.39
C LEU A 210 -9.06 -4.49 9.01
N LEU A 211 -9.58 -3.79 8.00
CA LEU A 211 -9.03 -3.80 6.65
C LEU A 211 -7.84 -2.86 6.57
N GLN A 212 -6.77 -3.32 5.91
CA GLN A 212 -5.54 -2.55 5.73
C GLN A 212 -5.17 -2.43 4.26
N LYS A 213 -4.84 -1.20 3.82
CA LYS A 213 -4.20 -0.94 2.53
C LYS A 213 -2.85 -0.29 2.72
N GLU A 214 -1.86 -0.80 2.01
CA GLU A 214 -0.48 -0.35 2.08
C GLU A 214 -0.04 0.27 0.75
N HIS A 215 0.73 1.36 0.84
CA HIS A 215 1.43 1.96 -0.28
C HIS A 215 2.85 2.32 0.11
N SER A 216 3.83 1.77 -0.62
CA SER A 216 5.25 1.92 -0.32
C SER A 216 5.93 2.76 -1.38
N PHE A 217 6.84 3.65 -0.97
CA PHE A 217 7.62 4.50 -1.86
C PHE A 217 9.00 4.78 -1.27
N GLY A 218 9.98 5.10 -2.11
CA GLY A 218 11.33 5.47 -1.67
C GLY A 218 11.48 6.98 -1.53
N LEU A 219 12.20 7.41 -0.50
CA LEU A 219 12.76 8.75 -0.38
C LEU A 219 14.27 8.65 -0.62
N TYR A 220 14.69 9.07 -1.81
CA TYR A 220 16.06 8.94 -2.29
C TYR A 220 16.95 10.07 -1.76
N LEU A 221 18.27 9.93 -1.89
CA LEU A 221 19.21 10.97 -1.48
C LEU A 221 19.00 12.23 -2.32
N ILE A 222 18.83 12.06 -3.63
CA ILE A 222 18.60 13.16 -4.57
C ILE A 222 17.34 13.97 -4.24
N ASP A 223 16.32 13.35 -3.63
CA ASP A 223 15.08 14.03 -3.23
C ASP A 223 15.26 14.85 -1.96
N GLN A 224 16.23 14.51 -1.12
CA GLN A 224 16.56 15.26 0.09
C GLN A 224 17.46 16.46 -0.20
N CYS A 225 18.13 16.46 -1.36
CA CYS A 225 19.02 17.53 -1.75
C CYS A 225 18.31 18.75 -2.31
N GLU A 226 18.90 19.88 -1.99
CA GLU A 226 18.72 21.13 -2.66
C GLU A 226 19.48 21.13 -3.98
N LYS A 227 18.81 21.66 -5.01
CA LYS A 227 19.31 21.69 -6.38
C LYS A 227 19.37 23.15 -6.83
N SER A 228 20.56 23.62 -7.14
CA SER A 228 20.79 24.97 -7.70
C SER A 228 21.55 24.89 -9.01
N LEU A 229 21.29 25.88 -9.88
CA LEU A 229 22.04 26.08 -11.10
C LEU A 229 23.04 27.21 -10.87
N ARG A 230 24.32 26.97 -11.20
CA ARG A 230 25.36 27.99 -11.25
C ARG A 230 25.83 28.16 -12.69
N PHE A 231 26.23 29.38 -13.03
CA PHE A 231 26.86 29.70 -14.30
C PHE A 231 28.35 29.93 -14.07
N GLU A 232 29.16 29.37 -14.97
CA GLU A 232 30.62 29.20 -14.87
C GLU A 232 31.49 30.43 -14.58
N SER A 233 30.97 31.65 -14.51
CA SER A 233 31.82 32.85 -14.31
C SER A 233 32.54 32.90 -12.94
N GLN A 234 32.41 31.88 -12.09
CA GLN A 234 33.04 31.75 -10.78
C GLN A 234 33.79 30.42 -10.57
N LEU A 235 33.85 29.53 -11.57
CA LEU A 235 34.48 28.20 -11.44
C LEU A 235 35.85 28.10 -12.13
N THR A 236 36.34 29.20 -12.70
CA THR A 236 37.60 29.29 -13.45
C THR A 236 38.87 29.01 -12.64
N ASP A 237 38.76 28.74 -11.34
CA ASP A 237 39.89 28.39 -10.46
C ASP A 237 39.95 26.91 -10.07
N ILE A 238 39.02 26.06 -10.56
CA ILE A 238 39.11 24.61 -10.34
C ILE A 238 40.02 24.02 -11.42
N ALA A 239 41.32 23.96 -11.16
CA ALA A 239 42.28 23.24 -11.99
C ALA A 239 41.78 21.79 -12.20
N GLU A 240 41.60 21.40 -13.46
CA GLU A 240 41.03 20.10 -13.88
C GLU A 240 41.81 18.87 -13.35
N ASP A 241 43.03 19.06 -12.83
CA ASP A 241 43.96 17.99 -12.49
C ASP A 241 44.06 17.65 -10.99
N ASP A 242 43.58 18.51 -10.07
CA ASP A 242 43.77 18.30 -8.61
C ASP A 242 42.52 17.81 -7.85
N TYR A 243 41.38 17.70 -8.52
CA TYR A 243 40.14 17.24 -7.90
C TYR A 243 39.71 15.86 -8.40
N ASN A 244 39.44 14.97 -7.45
CA ASN A 244 38.75 13.72 -7.73
C ASN A 244 37.43 14.05 -8.45
N HIS A 245 37.14 13.34 -9.54
CA HIS A 245 35.89 13.51 -10.27
C HIS A 245 35.37 12.17 -10.78
N ILE A 246 34.06 12.04 -10.88
CA ILE A 246 33.40 10.90 -11.55
C ILE A 246 32.89 11.37 -12.89
N ILE A 247 33.15 10.58 -13.94
CA ILE A 247 32.53 10.77 -15.24
C ILE A 247 31.26 9.92 -15.31
N VAL A 248 30.13 10.55 -15.64
CA VAL A 248 28.83 9.89 -15.74
C VAL A 248 28.10 10.31 -17.01
N GLU A 249 27.46 9.35 -17.68
CA GLU A 249 26.52 9.63 -18.77
C GLU A 249 25.12 9.86 -18.20
N LEU A 250 24.53 11.02 -18.49
CA LEU A 250 23.18 11.38 -18.06
C LEU A 250 22.31 11.83 -19.23
N SER A 251 21.01 11.64 -19.08
CA SER A 251 20.01 12.18 -19.98
C SER A 251 19.85 13.70 -19.78
N PRO A 252 19.87 14.52 -20.84
CA PRO A 252 19.61 15.95 -20.73
C PRO A 252 18.19 16.24 -20.23
N TYR A 253 17.23 15.34 -20.49
CA TYR A 253 15.86 15.47 -19.97
C TYR A 253 15.83 15.34 -18.44
N LEU A 254 16.59 14.39 -17.89
CA LEU A 254 16.70 14.20 -16.44
C LEU A 254 17.27 15.44 -15.76
N LEU A 255 18.36 16.01 -16.30
CA LEU A 255 18.97 17.23 -15.75
C LEU A 255 17.98 18.40 -15.76
N ARG A 256 17.23 18.57 -16.85
CA ARG A 256 16.18 19.61 -16.92
C ARG A 256 15.09 19.39 -15.89
N GLN A 257 14.63 18.15 -15.73
CA GLN A 257 13.56 17.81 -14.79
C GLN A 257 14.01 18.00 -13.33
N LEU A 258 15.23 17.59 -12.98
CA LEU A 258 15.73 17.68 -11.61
C LEU A 258 16.05 19.13 -11.21
N TRP A 259 16.61 19.95 -12.10
CA TRP A 259 16.95 21.35 -11.78
C TRP A 259 15.91 22.37 -12.27
N ASN A 260 14.73 21.90 -12.70
CA ASN A 260 13.65 22.75 -13.24
C ASN A 260 14.13 23.74 -14.31
N VAL A 261 15.03 23.31 -15.19
CA VAL A 261 15.56 24.17 -16.26
C VAL A 261 14.53 24.29 -17.38
N HIS A 262 14.06 25.51 -17.63
CA HIS A 262 13.06 25.77 -18.66
C HIS A 262 13.56 25.35 -20.04
N PRO A 263 12.71 24.74 -20.90
CA PRO A 263 13.09 24.33 -22.25
C PRO A 263 13.83 25.39 -23.07
N SER A 264 13.39 26.66 -22.96
CA SER A 264 13.92 27.80 -23.71
C SER A 264 15.33 28.23 -23.30
N SER A 265 15.76 27.97 -22.06
CA SER A 265 17.10 28.38 -21.59
C SER A 265 18.19 27.49 -22.17
N GLY A 266 17.83 26.32 -22.71
CA GLY A 266 18.79 25.32 -23.15
C GLY A 266 19.58 24.70 -21.98
N LEU A 267 20.43 23.74 -22.29
CA LEU A 267 21.52 23.32 -21.41
C LEU A 267 22.80 23.74 -22.13
N SER A 268 23.71 24.43 -21.45
CA SER A 268 25.02 24.79 -22.00
C SER A 268 26.13 24.03 -21.29
N GLU A 269 27.27 23.91 -21.95
CA GLU A 269 28.50 23.40 -21.32
C GLU A 269 28.93 24.30 -20.16
N THR A 270 28.51 25.56 -20.14
CA THR A 270 28.82 26.53 -19.08
C THR A 270 27.93 26.47 -17.84
N MET A 271 27.01 25.51 -17.79
CA MET A 271 26.12 25.29 -16.65
C MET A 271 26.73 24.28 -15.70
N ALA A 272 26.76 24.64 -14.42
CA ALA A 272 27.12 23.76 -13.34
C ALA A 272 25.89 23.50 -12.46
N PHE A 273 25.59 22.23 -12.23
CA PHE A 273 24.47 21.78 -11.42
C PHE A 273 24.98 21.45 -10.02
N GLU A 274 24.52 22.21 -9.04
CA GLU A 274 24.94 22.08 -7.65
C GLU A 274 23.91 21.25 -6.88
N ILE A 275 24.44 20.35 -6.04
CA ILE A 275 23.68 19.53 -5.10
C ILE A 275 24.16 19.87 -3.68
N SER A 276 23.27 20.36 -2.84
CA SER A 276 23.53 20.69 -1.45
C SER A 276 22.54 20.02 -0.49
N TRP A 277 22.94 19.78 0.76
CA TRP A 277 22.04 19.37 1.84
C TRP A 277 22.42 20.13 3.11
N LYS A 278 21.44 20.74 3.79
CA LYS A 278 21.63 21.58 4.98
C LYS A 278 22.77 22.61 4.83
N ASN A 279 22.81 23.31 3.69
CA ASN A 279 23.83 24.29 3.30
C ASN A 279 25.26 23.75 3.05
N VAL A 280 25.45 22.43 3.06
CA VAL A 280 26.71 21.80 2.66
C VAL A 280 26.62 21.39 1.19
N ILE A 281 27.58 21.81 0.37
CA ILE A 281 27.66 21.42 -1.05
C ILE A 281 28.32 20.05 -1.12
N TYR A 282 27.62 19.07 -1.67
CA TYR A 282 28.13 17.70 -1.83
C TYR A 282 28.80 17.53 -3.17
N SER A 283 28.13 17.96 -4.24
CA SER A 283 28.65 17.76 -5.58
C SER A 283 28.28 18.89 -6.54
N LEU A 284 29.16 19.06 -7.53
CA LEU A 284 28.98 19.94 -8.67
C LEU A 284 29.04 19.08 -9.93
N ILE A 285 27.98 19.07 -10.72
CA ILE A 285 27.90 18.32 -11.97
C ILE A 285 28.09 19.31 -13.13
N HIS A 286 29.13 19.09 -13.93
CA HIS A 286 29.48 19.91 -15.07
C HIS A 286 29.24 19.17 -16.38
N ILE A 287 28.71 19.85 -17.39
CA ILE A 287 28.52 19.25 -18.72
C ILE A 287 29.83 19.36 -19.49
N LYS A 288 30.52 18.23 -19.69
CA LYS A 288 31.77 18.19 -20.46
C LYS A 288 31.53 18.13 -21.95
N LYS A 289 30.61 17.25 -22.39
CA LYS A 289 30.39 16.98 -23.81
C LYS A 289 29.04 16.35 -24.08
N TRP A 290 28.44 16.68 -25.22
CA TRP A 290 27.25 16.01 -25.74
C TRP A 290 27.63 14.72 -26.48
N ILE A 291 26.92 13.61 -26.19
CA ILE A 291 27.18 12.27 -26.74
C ILE A 291 25.89 11.70 -27.35
N GLY A 292 26.01 10.85 -28.37
CA GLY A 292 24.91 10.13 -28.99
C GLY A 292 24.41 10.79 -30.28
N VAL A 293 23.70 10.00 -31.10
CA VAL A 293 22.99 10.50 -32.28
C VAL A 293 21.97 11.53 -31.78
N ASP A 294 21.96 12.72 -32.39
CA ASP A 294 21.12 13.88 -32.03
C ASP A 294 21.32 14.47 -30.63
N LYS A 295 22.50 14.28 -30.00
CA LYS A 295 22.79 14.80 -28.64
C LYS A 295 21.84 14.26 -27.57
N SER A 296 21.45 12.99 -27.71
CA SER A 296 20.54 12.28 -26.81
C SER A 296 21.10 12.06 -25.38
N LYS A 297 22.42 12.15 -25.19
CA LYS A 297 23.09 12.01 -23.89
C LYS A 297 24.09 13.12 -23.63
N VAL A 298 24.44 13.30 -22.37
CA VAL A 298 25.44 14.26 -21.91
C VAL A 298 26.47 13.54 -21.05
N LEU A 299 27.74 13.76 -21.33
CA LEU A 299 28.85 13.35 -20.49
C LEU A 299 29.06 14.44 -19.43
N CYS A 300 28.82 14.09 -18.18
CA CYS A 300 28.98 14.98 -17.07
C CYS A 300 30.18 14.60 -16.21
N GLN A 301 30.91 15.60 -15.73
CA GLN A 301 31.93 15.46 -14.67
C GLN A 301 31.31 15.86 -13.35
N VAL A 302 31.37 14.98 -12.36
CA VAL A 302 30.88 15.24 -11.00
C VAL A 302 32.08 15.49 -10.11
N PHE A 303 32.21 16.72 -9.61
CA PHE A 303 33.25 17.15 -8.69
C PHE A 303 32.77 17.09 -7.25
N TYR A 304 33.68 16.76 -6.34
CA TYR A 304 33.45 16.80 -4.88
C TYR A 304 34.00 18.11 -4.33
N VAL A 305 33.15 18.88 -3.65
CA VAL A 305 33.52 20.22 -3.16
C VAL A 305 34.14 20.15 -1.75
N ASN A 306 33.90 19.08 -0.98
CA ASN A 306 34.45 18.89 0.37
C ASN A 306 35.22 17.57 0.47
N ASN A 307 36.55 17.67 0.55
CA ASN A 307 37.47 16.53 0.47
C ASN A 307 37.98 16.05 1.85
N THR A 308 37.38 16.51 2.96
CA THR A 308 37.94 16.34 4.31
C THR A 308 37.46 15.09 5.05
N GLU A 309 36.39 14.41 4.63
CA GLU A 309 35.93 13.15 5.24
C GLU A 309 35.57 12.10 4.19
N SER A 310 36.02 10.86 4.40
CA SER A 310 35.78 9.71 3.50
C SER A 310 34.30 9.43 3.25
N ASN A 311 33.41 9.81 4.18
CA ASN A 311 31.97 9.58 4.07
C ASN A 311 31.31 10.41 2.95
N TYR A 312 31.85 11.58 2.59
CA TYR A 312 31.26 12.41 1.52
C TYR A 312 31.42 11.77 0.14
N PHE A 313 32.53 11.06 -0.07
CA PHE A 313 32.80 10.36 -1.31
C PHE A 313 31.76 9.26 -1.57
N GLU A 314 31.51 8.41 -0.56
CA GLU A 314 30.52 7.34 -0.64
C GLU A 314 29.10 7.89 -0.89
N ILE A 315 28.76 9.01 -0.24
CA ILE A 315 27.48 9.70 -0.44
C ILE A 315 27.33 10.18 -1.90
N VAL A 316 28.36 10.81 -2.46
CA VAL A 316 28.31 11.31 -3.83
C VAL A 316 28.29 10.17 -4.85
N GLU A 317 29.02 9.08 -4.60
CA GLU A 317 28.91 7.86 -5.41
C GLU A 317 27.47 7.32 -5.43
N ARG A 318 26.82 7.20 -4.26
CA ARG A 318 25.41 6.79 -4.16
C ARG A 318 24.47 7.74 -4.91
N ILE A 319 24.69 9.07 -4.83
CA ILE A 319 23.91 10.05 -5.61
C ILE A 319 24.12 9.83 -7.12
N VAL A 320 25.36 9.59 -7.56
CA VAL A 320 25.67 9.33 -8.97
C VAL A 320 25.03 8.03 -9.46
N GLU A 321 25.00 6.99 -8.63
CA GLU A 321 24.26 5.75 -8.92
C GLU A 321 22.76 5.99 -9.06
N GLU A 322 22.14 6.75 -8.14
CA GLU A 322 20.73 7.12 -8.25
C GLU A 322 20.45 7.90 -9.55
N LEU A 323 21.32 8.84 -9.92
CA LEU A 323 21.19 9.59 -11.18
C LEU A 323 21.31 8.70 -12.42
N LYS A 324 22.20 7.70 -12.41
CA LYS A 324 22.32 6.71 -13.49
C LYS A 324 21.03 5.91 -13.64
N VAL A 325 20.46 5.42 -12.53
CA VAL A 325 19.21 4.64 -12.53
C VAL A 325 18.03 5.49 -13.00
N LEU A 326 17.95 6.75 -12.57
CA LEU A 326 16.92 7.68 -13.04
C LEU A 326 17.06 8.03 -14.52
N SER A 327 18.28 8.00 -15.05
CA SER A 327 18.57 8.26 -16.46
C SER A 327 18.20 7.09 -17.37
N THR A 328 18.19 5.85 -16.86
CA THR A 328 17.84 4.65 -17.65
C THR A 328 16.36 4.30 -17.59
N ASN A 329 15.67 4.60 -16.49
CA ASN A 329 14.29 4.16 -16.24
C ASN A 329 13.19 5.05 -16.86
N LYS A 330 13.54 6.04 -17.68
CA LYS A 330 12.58 6.87 -18.43
C LYS A 330 12.90 6.82 -19.92
N VAL A 331 12.37 5.79 -20.59
CA VAL A 331 12.08 5.78 -22.03
C VAL A 331 10.60 6.06 -22.22
#